data_AF-R4V341-F1
#
_entry.id   AF-R4V341-F1
#
_cell.length_a   1.000
_cell.length_b   1.000
_cell.length_c   1.000
_cell.angle_alpha   90.00
_cell.angle_beta   90.00
_cell.angle_gamma   90.00
#
_symmetry.space_group_name_H-M   'P 1'
#
loop_
_entity.id
_entity.type
_entity.pdbx_description
1 polymer ?
#
loop_
_entity_poly.entity_id
_entity_poly.type
_entity_poly.pdbx_seq_one_letter_code
_entity_poly.pdbx_strand_id
1 'polypeptide(L)'
;GKFMNYNPNGNFDGFRIDAADNIDADVLDQAAQLINSIYNTKGNQANANDHLIYNEGYHSGAANMLDRKSNPELYMDSGYFYTLENVLRRASDRDDINNLITNSIVNRQNDVSENVATPNWSFVTNHDQRKNVINQIVIDDHPGVADIMSDGYKAEYVNQAWKEFYADQARTDK
;
A
#
# COMPACT_ATOMS: atom_id res chain seq x y z
N GLY A 1 -17.52 -18.02 -4.68
CA GLY A 1 -17.73 -19.26 -5.46
C GLY A 1 -19.08 -19.88 -5.18
N LYS A 2 -19.35 -20.26 -3.92
CA LYS A 2 -20.57 -20.98 -3.52
C LYS A 2 -21.87 -20.28 -3.89
N PHE A 3 -22.01 -18.98 -3.61
CA PHE A 3 -23.25 -18.23 -3.90
C PHE A 3 -23.57 -18.10 -5.40
N MET A 4 -22.56 -18.20 -6.26
CA MET A 4 -22.73 -18.10 -7.72
C MET A 4 -22.81 -19.47 -8.40
N ASN A 5 -22.83 -20.58 -7.65
CA ASN A 5 -22.73 -21.95 -8.17
C ASN A 5 -21.51 -22.19 -9.08
N TYR A 6 -20.40 -21.52 -8.80
CA TYR A 6 -19.09 -21.79 -9.44
C TYR A 6 -18.29 -22.78 -8.60
N ASN A 7 -16.97 -22.78 -8.72
CA ASN A 7 -16.11 -23.61 -7.87
C ASN A 7 -16.46 -23.37 -6.39
N PRO A 8 -16.90 -24.40 -5.64
CA PRO A 8 -17.33 -24.25 -4.26
C PRO A 8 -16.19 -23.80 -3.33
N ASN A 9 -14.93 -23.98 -3.73
CA ASN A 9 -13.75 -23.53 -2.99
C ASN A 9 -13.22 -22.18 -3.48
N GLY A 10 -13.81 -21.57 -4.51
CA GLY A 10 -13.39 -20.26 -5.02
C GLY A 10 -14.02 -19.10 -4.25
N ASN A 11 -13.74 -18.97 -2.95
CA ASN A 11 -14.23 -17.89 -2.09
C ASN A 11 -13.02 -17.08 -1.57
N PHE A 12 -13.20 -15.79 -1.34
CA PHE A 12 -12.15 -14.97 -0.74
C PHE A 12 -12.06 -15.24 0.76
N ASP A 13 -10.85 -15.21 1.28
CA ASP A 13 -10.55 -15.46 2.69
C ASP A 13 -10.37 -14.15 3.49
N GLY A 14 -10.10 -13.03 2.81
CA GLY A 14 -9.89 -11.73 3.43
C GLY A 14 -9.97 -10.58 2.43
N PHE A 15 -9.54 -9.38 2.84
CA PHE A 15 -9.69 -8.17 2.04
C PHE A 15 -8.45 -7.28 2.05
N ARG A 16 -8.19 -6.64 0.90
CA ARG A 16 -7.49 -5.36 0.84
C ARG A 16 -8.56 -4.28 0.87
N ILE A 17 -8.60 -3.45 1.91
CA ILE A 17 -9.58 -2.36 2.01
C ILE A 17 -9.01 -1.13 1.31
N ASP A 18 -9.63 -0.77 0.18
CA ASP A 18 -9.30 0.43 -0.61
C ASP A 18 -9.63 1.70 0.17
N ALA A 19 -8.78 2.73 0.04
CA ALA A 19 -9.05 4.07 0.55
C ALA A 19 -9.57 4.13 2.00
N ALA A 20 -8.96 3.34 2.90
CA ALA A 20 -9.43 3.20 4.28
C ALA A 20 -9.37 4.53 5.08
N ASP A 21 -8.53 5.47 4.63
CA ASP A 21 -8.44 6.83 5.19
C ASP A 21 -9.56 7.77 4.70
N ASN A 22 -10.38 7.36 3.72
CA ASN A 22 -11.33 8.22 3.02
C ASN A 22 -12.79 7.78 3.18
N ILE A 23 -13.04 6.81 4.05
CA ILE A 23 -14.36 6.29 4.39
C ILE A 23 -14.64 6.51 5.88
N ASP A 24 -15.91 6.42 6.26
CA ASP A 24 -16.27 6.41 7.68
C ASP A 24 -15.64 5.19 8.37
N ALA A 25 -14.86 5.40 9.42
CA ALA A 25 -14.13 4.34 10.11
C ALA A 25 -15.05 3.26 10.72
N ASP A 26 -16.33 3.56 10.91
CA ASP A 26 -17.34 2.59 11.37
C ASP A 26 -17.41 1.35 10.46
N VAL A 27 -17.14 1.49 9.16
CA VAL A 27 -17.18 0.35 8.23
C VAL A 27 -16.02 -0.62 8.44
N LEU A 28 -14.87 -0.13 8.94
CA LEU A 28 -13.73 -0.99 9.31
C LEU A 28 -14.10 -1.83 10.53
N ASP A 29 -14.70 -1.21 11.55
CA ASP A 29 -15.19 -1.91 12.74
C ASP A 29 -16.22 -2.99 12.40
N GLN A 30 -17.15 -2.67 11.50
CA GLN A 30 -18.18 -3.60 11.06
C GLN A 30 -17.61 -4.76 10.23
N ALA A 31 -16.63 -4.51 9.36
CA ALA A 31 -15.93 -5.54 8.60
C ALA A 31 -15.18 -6.50 9.54
N ALA A 32 -14.44 -5.96 10.50
CA ALA A 32 -13.74 -6.71 11.53
C ALA A 32 -14.70 -7.59 12.37
N GLN A 33 -15.83 -7.00 12.79
CA GLN A 33 -16.86 -7.70 13.55
C GLN A 33 -17.44 -8.87 12.75
N LEU A 34 -17.73 -8.67 11.47
CA LEU A 34 -18.26 -9.70 10.57
C LEU A 34 -17.26 -10.86 10.43
N ILE A 35 -16.01 -10.58 10.09
CA ILE A 35 -14.97 -11.61 9.90
C ILE A 35 -14.74 -12.38 11.21
N ASN A 36 -14.68 -11.68 12.34
CA ASN A 36 -14.59 -12.36 13.62
C ASN A 36 -15.82 -13.24 13.93
N SER A 37 -17.03 -12.80 13.56
CA SER A 37 -18.26 -13.59 13.82
C SER A 37 -18.32 -14.90 13.03
N ILE A 38 -17.71 -14.93 11.84
CA ILE A 38 -17.73 -16.10 10.95
C ILE A 38 -16.55 -17.03 11.28
N TYR A 39 -15.37 -16.45 11.54
CA TYR A 39 -14.10 -17.18 11.60
C TYR A 39 -13.43 -17.18 12.97
N ASN A 40 -13.98 -16.50 13.98
CA ASN A 40 -13.43 -16.44 15.34
C ASN A 40 -11.95 -16.01 15.38
N THR A 41 -11.65 -14.86 14.79
CA THR A 41 -10.28 -14.33 14.62
C THR A 41 -9.74 -13.65 15.89
N LYS A 42 -10.60 -12.99 16.69
CA LYS A 42 -10.18 -12.24 17.87
C LYS A 42 -9.67 -13.19 18.96
N GLY A 43 -8.40 -13.01 19.34
CA GLY A 43 -7.72 -13.88 20.31
C GLY A 43 -7.27 -15.23 19.75
N ASN A 44 -7.41 -15.46 18.44
CA ASN A 44 -6.95 -16.66 17.76
C ASN A 44 -6.08 -16.29 16.55
N GLN A 45 -4.77 -16.28 16.76
CA GLN A 45 -3.79 -15.87 15.76
C GLN A 45 -3.82 -16.75 14.50
N ALA A 46 -4.08 -18.05 14.62
CA ALA A 46 -4.19 -18.94 13.46
C ALA A 46 -5.34 -18.51 12.55
N ASN A 47 -6.54 -18.35 13.12
CA ASN A 47 -7.71 -17.92 12.35
C ASN A 47 -7.57 -16.50 11.81
N ALA A 48 -6.99 -15.58 12.58
CA ALA A 48 -6.74 -14.20 12.13
C ALA A 48 -5.79 -14.16 10.91
N ASN A 49 -4.74 -14.99 10.93
CA ASN A 49 -3.78 -15.05 9.83
C ASN A 49 -4.34 -15.75 8.59
N ASP A 50 -5.22 -16.76 8.76
CA ASP A 50 -5.94 -17.42 7.66
C ASP A 50 -6.92 -16.47 6.95
N HIS A 51 -7.36 -15.42 7.64
CA HIS A 51 -8.33 -14.43 7.16
C HIS A 51 -7.75 -13.01 7.15
N LEU A 52 -6.58 -12.85 6.54
CA LEU A 52 -5.81 -11.61 6.57
C LEU A 52 -6.57 -10.43 5.93
N ILE A 53 -6.65 -9.31 6.67
CA ILE A 53 -7.20 -8.05 6.19
C ILE A 53 -6.13 -6.97 6.33
N TYR A 54 -6.00 -6.12 5.32
CA TYR A 54 -5.04 -5.02 5.33
C TYR A 54 -5.60 -3.77 4.67
N ASN A 55 -5.39 -2.63 5.33
CA ASN A 55 -5.97 -1.35 4.94
C ASN A 55 -4.98 -0.58 4.09
N GLU A 56 -5.42 -0.03 2.96
CA GLU A 56 -4.66 0.97 2.22
C GLU A 56 -4.93 2.35 2.80
N GLY A 57 -3.86 3.00 3.25
CA GLY A 57 -3.91 4.37 3.76
C GLY A 57 -2.52 4.99 3.83
N TYR A 58 -2.40 6.25 3.42
CA TYR A 58 -1.13 6.99 3.42
C TYR A 58 -0.99 7.90 4.65
N HIS A 59 -1.92 7.82 5.62
CA HIS A 59 -1.86 8.58 6.87
C HIS A 59 -1.32 7.73 8.04
N SER A 60 -0.23 8.19 8.67
CA SER A 60 0.38 7.50 9.81
C SER A 60 -0.51 7.43 11.06
N GLY A 61 -1.50 8.32 11.19
CA GLY A 61 -2.48 8.31 12.27
C GLY A 61 -3.29 7.00 12.36
N ALA A 62 -3.44 6.27 11.25
CA ALA A 62 -4.18 5.01 11.20
C ALA A 62 -3.54 3.91 12.07
N ALA A 63 -2.21 3.93 12.28
CA ALA A 63 -1.53 2.99 13.17
C ALA A 63 -2.08 3.08 14.61
N ASN A 64 -2.17 4.30 15.16
CA ASN A 64 -2.69 4.50 16.51
C ASN A 64 -4.17 4.13 16.63
N MET A 65 -4.95 4.37 15.56
CA MET A 65 -6.36 3.96 15.51
C MET A 65 -6.49 2.43 15.59
N LEU A 66 -5.71 1.69 14.78
CA LEU A 66 -5.75 0.23 14.72
C LEU A 66 -5.25 -0.42 16.02
N ASP A 67 -4.17 0.11 16.62
CA ASP A 67 -3.66 -0.40 17.89
C ASP A 67 -4.72 -0.30 19.01
N ARG A 68 -5.47 0.81 19.07
CA ARG A 68 -6.58 0.98 20.03
C ARG A 68 -7.74 0.01 19.80
N LYS A 69 -7.89 -0.49 18.58
CA LYS A 69 -8.93 -1.46 18.18
C LYS A 69 -8.45 -2.91 18.26
N SER A 70 -7.26 -3.15 18.82
CA SER A 70 -6.62 -4.47 18.87
C SER A 70 -6.32 -5.06 17.49
N ASN A 71 -5.96 -4.21 16.53
CA ASN A 71 -5.43 -4.57 15.21
C ASN A 71 -6.33 -5.56 14.42
N PRO A 72 -7.58 -5.17 14.10
CA PRO A 72 -8.45 -6.00 13.28
C PRO A 72 -7.97 -6.13 11.82
N GLU A 73 -7.24 -5.14 11.32
CA GLU A 73 -6.57 -5.16 10.02
C GLU A 73 -5.12 -4.67 10.16
N LEU A 74 -4.28 -4.96 9.15
CA LEU A 74 -2.92 -4.44 9.08
C LEU A 74 -2.89 -2.97 8.64
N TYR A 75 -2.05 -2.17 9.32
CA TYR A 75 -1.69 -0.81 8.94
C TYR A 75 -0.76 -0.77 7.72
N MET A 76 -0.91 0.18 6.79
CA MET A 76 0.03 0.37 5.67
C MET A 76 1.21 1.27 6.07
N ASP A 77 2.41 0.71 6.17
CA ASP A 77 3.65 1.46 6.45
C ASP A 77 4.16 2.21 5.20
N SER A 78 3.38 3.20 4.76
CA SER A 78 3.73 4.09 3.65
C SER A 78 4.96 4.96 3.96
N GLY A 79 5.23 5.24 5.23
CA GLY A 79 6.44 5.93 5.66
C GLY A 79 7.69 5.20 5.20
N TYR A 80 7.71 3.87 5.34
CA TYR A 80 8.84 3.07 4.88
C TYR A 80 8.98 3.01 3.36
N PHE A 81 7.86 3.04 2.60
CA PHE A 81 7.92 3.22 1.15
C PHE A 81 8.66 4.52 0.76
N TYR A 82 8.29 5.65 1.37
CA TYR A 82 8.96 6.93 1.09
C TYR A 82 10.44 6.92 1.51
N THR A 83 10.77 6.26 2.62
CA THR A 83 12.16 6.07 3.04
C THR A 83 12.96 5.29 2.01
N LEU A 84 12.42 4.18 1.47
CA LEU A 84 13.08 3.41 0.41
C LEU A 84 13.29 4.24 -0.86
N GLU A 85 12.28 5.00 -1.27
CA GLU A 85 12.37 5.91 -2.41
C GLU A 85 13.48 6.95 -2.25
N ASN A 86 13.52 7.64 -1.10
CA ASN A 86 14.45 8.74 -0.86
C ASN A 86 15.89 8.26 -0.64
N VAL A 87 16.09 7.12 0.00
CA VAL A 87 17.42 6.60 0.33
C VAL A 87 18.03 5.83 -0.86
N LEU A 88 17.24 5.02 -1.57
CA LEU A 88 17.77 4.04 -2.52
C LEU A 88 17.45 4.34 -3.98
N ARG A 89 16.28 4.93 -4.28
CA ARG A 89 15.80 5.04 -5.66
C ARG A 89 16.32 6.28 -6.39
N ARG A 90 16.44 7.43 -5.71
CA ARG A 90 16.81 8.70 -6.36
C ARG A 90 18.19 8.61 -7.05
N ALA A 91 18.33 9.30 -8.17
CA ALA A 91 19.60 9.41 -8.90
C ALA A 91 20.61 10.29 -8.14
N SER A 92 20.15 11.40 -7.56
CA SER A 92 20.92 12.32 -6.72
C SER A 92 20.19 12.60 -5.41
N ASP A 93 20.85 13.31 -4.49
CA ASP A 93 20.23 13.84 -3.27
C ASP A 93 19.51 12.77 -2.44
N ARG A 94 20.22 11.64 -2.26
CA ARG A 94 19.79 10.52 -1.44
C ARG A 94 19.89 10.88 0.03
N ASP A 95 18.89 10.45 0.78
CA ASP A 95 18.90 10.50 2.24
C ASP A 95 19.97 9.53 2.81
N ASP A 96 20.32 9.73 4.08
CA ASP A 96 21.25 8.86 4.81
C ASP A 96 20.71 7.41 4.87
N ILE A 97 21.58 6.42 4.65
CA ILE A 97 21.26 4.99 4.74
C ILE A 97 20.69 4.61 6.12
N ASN A 98 21.06 5.33 7.18
CA ASN A 98 20.56 5.13 8.53
C ASN A 98 19.04 5.37 8.64
N ASN A 99 18.43 6.13 7.73
CA ASN A 99 16.98 6.32 7.71
C ASN A 99 16.22 5.00 7.52
N LEU A 100 16.82 3.99 6.88
CA LEU A 100 16.21 2.65 6.76
C LEU A 100 16.00 1.95 8.12
N ILE A 101 16.75 2.37 9.15
CA ILE A 101 16.66 1.81 10.49
C ILE A 101 15.49 2.44 11.26
N THR A 102 15.27 3.75 11.10
CA THR A 102 14.41 4.54 11.99
C THR A 102 13.13 5.07 11.35
N ASN A 103 13.11 5.24 10.02
CA ASN A 103 12.02 5.94 9.33
C ASN A 103 11.00 4.95 8.76
N SER A 104 10.35 4.22 9.66
CA SER A 104 9.29 3.24 9.45
C SER A 104 8.40 3.25 10.70
N ILE A 105 7.20 2.69 10.62
CA ILE A 105 6.40 2.45 11.84
C ILE A 105 7.12 1.57 12.87
N VAL A 106 8.11 0.79 12.43
CA VAL A 106 8.98 -0.02 13.30
C VAL A 106 10.42 0.45 13.20
N ASN A 107 10.99 0.86 14.33
CA ASN A 107 12.43 1.07 14.45
C ASN A 107 13.15 -0.27 14.55
N ARG A 108 14.09 -0.54 13.64
CA ARG A 108 14.78 -1.83 13.50
C ARG A 108 16.23 -1.82 13.98
N GLN A 109 16.64 -0.83 14.79
CA GLN A 109 18.01 -0.73 15.31
C GLN A 109 18.43 -1.98 16.10
N ASN A 110 17.49 -2.56 16.85
CA ASN A 110 17.64 -3.79 17.60
C ASN A 110 16.26 -4.38 17.94
N ASP A 111 15.52 -4.81 16.91
CA ASP A 111 14.20 -5.42 17.09
C ASP A 111 14.35 -6.91 17.44
N VAL A 112 14.22 -7.23 18.72
CA VAL A 112 14.44 -8.58 19.29
C VAL A 112 13.24 -9.05 20.13
N SER A 113 12.07 -8.45 19.92
CA SER A 113 10.84 -8.71 20.67
C SER A 113 9.65 -8.93 19.75
N GLU A 114 8.68 -9.72 20.19
CA GLU A 114 7.47 -10.01 19.43
C GLU A 114 6.24 -9.40 20.11
N ASN A 115 5.17 -9.19 19.34
CA ASN A 115 3.88 -8.66 19.81
C ASN A 115 3.94 -7.24 20.42
N VAL A 116 4.96 -6.45 20.07
CA VAL A 116 5.12 -5.05 20.50
C VAL A 116 4.94 -4.03 19.37
N ALA A 117 5.28 -4.41 18.14
CA ALA A 117 5.14 -3.55 16.98
C ALA A 117 3.69 -3.51 16.48
N THR A 118 3.26 -2.37 15.93
CA THR A 118 1.99 -2.26 15.20
C THR A 118 2.00 -3.29 14.05
N PRO A 119 1.03 -4.21 13.98
CA PRO A 119 0.86 -5.10 12.83
C PRO A 119 0.67 -4.28 11.55
N ASN A 120 1.57 -4.47 10.59
CA ASN A 120 1.62 -3.66 9.38
C ASN A 120 1.96 -4.49 8.14
N TRP A 121 1.65 -3.92 6.98
CA TRP A 121 2.15 -4.35 5.68
C TRP A 121 2.95 -3.21 5.04
N SER A 122 3.95 -3.57 4.25
CA SER A 122 4.87 -2.62 3.60
C SER A 122 5.12 -3.01 2.15
N PHE A 123 5.62 -2.09 1.35
CA PHE A 123 5.79 -2.29 -0.09
C PHE A 123 6.95 -1.45 -0.65
N VAL A 124 7.55 -1.93 -1.74
CA VAL A 124 8.47 -1.14 -2.58
C VAL A 124 7.70 -0.41 -3.69
N THR A 125 6.70 -1.07 -4.27
CA THR A 125 5.84 -0.52 -5.31
C THR A 125 4.43 -1.05 -5.16
N ASN A 126 3.42 -0.21 -5.46
CA ASN A 126 2.05 -0.62 -5.71
C ASN A 126 1.58 -0.01 -7.04
N HIS A 127 0.32 -0.27 -7.44
CA HIS A 127 -0.21 0.20 -8.72
C HIS A 127 -0.29 1.73 -8.80
N ASP A 128 -0.62 2.42 -7.70
CA ASP A 128 -0.66 3.89 -7.66
C ASP A 128 0.72 4.51 -7.78
N GLN A 129 1.74 3.94 -7.14
CA GLN A 129 3.10 4.44 -7.26
C GLN A 129 3.63 4.27 -8.69
N ARG A 130 3.27 3.19 -9.38
CA ARG A 130 3.57 3.03 -10.81
C ARG A 130 2.82 4.06 -11.65
N LYS A 131 1.53 4.27 -11.39
CA LYS A 131 0.69 5.27 -12.06
C LYS A 131 1.29 6.67 -11.92
N ASN A 132 1.77 7.04 -10.73
CA ASN A 132 2.40 8.35 -10.49
C ASN A 132 3.61 8.57 -11.41
N VAL A 133 4.48 7.57 -11.56
CA VAL A 133 5.65 7.65 -12.46
C VAL A 133 5.22 7.81 -13.91
N ILE A 134 4.27 7.00 -14.39
CA ILE A 134 3.82 7.05 -15.77
C ILE A 134 3.12 8.38 -16.07
N ASN A 135 2.27 8.86 -15.16
CA ASN A 135 1.61 10.16 -15.30
C ASN A 135 2.60 11.31 -15.30
N GLN A 136 3.68 11.23 -14.49
CA GLN A 136 4.74 12.24 -14.52
C GLN A 136 5.43 12.30 -15.88
N ILE A 137 5.78 11.14 -16.47
CA ILE A 137 6.34 11.09 -17.84
C ILE A 137 5.37 11.73 -18.84
N VAL A 138 4.08 11.41 -18.77
CA VAL A 138 3.08 12.02 -19.66
C VAL A 138 3.02 13.55 -19.51
N ILE A 139 3.08 14.07 -18.27
CA ILE A 139 3.09 15.52 -18.00
C ILE A 139 4.35 16.16 -18.58
N ASP A 140 5.51 15.54 -18.37
CA ASP A 140 6.81 16.06 -18.80
C ASP A 140 6.94 16.07 -20.34
N ASP A 141 6.37 15.07 -21.02
CA ASP A 141 6.35 14.96 -22.49
C ASP A 141 5.43 15.97 -23.18
N HIS A 142 4.44 16.50 -22.45
CA HIS A 142 3.39 17.38 -23.00
C HIS A 142 3.31 18.72 -22.26
N PRO A 143 4.40 19.50 -22.21
CA PRO A 143 4.41 20.77 -21.50
C PRO A 143 3.38 21.74 -22.12
N GLY A 144 2.60 22.40 -21.27
CA GLY A 144 1.61 23.40 -21.69
C GLY A 144 0.19 22.88 -21.90
N VAL A 145 -0.07 21.58 -21.70
CA VAL A 145 -1.43 21.03 -21.68
C VAL A 145 -1.92 20.97 -20.23
N ALA A 146 -2.68 21.98 -19.80
CA ALA A 146 -3.07 22.15 -18.39
C ALA A 146 -3.99 21.05 -17.86
N ASP A 147 -4.80 20.43 -18.71
CA ASP A 147 -5.82 19.43 -18.40
C ASP A 147 -5.40 18.00 -18.80
N ILE A 148 -4.10 17.77 -19.01
CA ILE A 148 -3.51 16.52 -19.52
C ILE A 148 -3.88 15.27 -18.71
N MET A 149 -4.16 15.42 -17.41
CA MET A 149 -4.57 14.34 -16.50
C MET A 149 -6.10 14.21 -16.34
N SER A 150 -6.87 14.97 -17.11
CA SER A 150 -8.34 15.00 -17.06
C SER A 150 -8.93 14.91 -18.48
N ASP A 151 -9.65 15.92 -18.96
CA ASP A 151 -10.30 15.89 -20.28
C ASP A 151 -9.30 15.82 -21.44
N GLY A 152 -8.08 16.34 -21.26
CA GLY A 152 -6.99 16.25 -22.23
C GLY A 152 -6.28 14.90 -22.29
N TYR A 153 -6.63 13.95 -21.41
CA TYR A 153 -5.97 12.65 -21.31
C TYR A 153 -6.20 11.78 -22.56
N LYS A 154 -5.13 11.11 -23.02
CA LYS A 154 -5.20 10.11 -24.11
C LYS A 154 -4.39 8.87 -23.79
N ALA A 155 -4.96 7.71 -24.12
CA ALA A 155 -4.27 6.42 -23.97
C ALA A 155 -2.97 6.34 -24.80
N GLU A 156 -2.88 7.10 -25.90
CA GLU A 156 -1.67 7.19 -26.72
C GLU A 156 -0.47 7.77 -25.94
N TYR A 157 -0.71 8.78 -25.09
CA TYR A 157 0.33 9.38 -24.26
C TYR A 157 0.88 8.35 -23.27
N VAL A 158 0.00 7.56 -22.66
CA VAL A 158 0.40 6.49 -21.72
C VAL A 158 1.13 5.36 -22.44
N ASN A 159 0.71 4.97 -23.64
CA ASN A 159 1.43 3.98 -24.44
C ASN A 159 2.85 4.43 -24.79
N GLN A 160 3.05 5.73 -25.03
CA GLN A 160 4.37 6.31 -25.26
C GLN A 160 5.19 6.31 -23.96
N ALA A 161 4.64 6.81 -22.86
CA ALA A 161 5.29 6.84 -21.55
C ALA A 161 5.75 5.44 -21.09
N TRP A 162 4.98 4.38 -21.38
CA TRP A 162 5.41 3.01 -21.09
C TRP A 162 6.64 2.57 -21.88
N LYS A 163 6.76 2.94 -23.16
CA LYS A 163 7.95 2.62 -23.96
C LYS A 163 9.18 3.30 -23.40
N GLU A 164 9.04 4.56 -23.01
CA GLU A 164 10.11 5.34 -22.40
C GLU A 164 10.51 4.76 -21.04
N PHE A 165 9.53 4.46 -20.19
CA PHE A 165 9.75 3.79 -18.92
C PHE A 165 10.52 2.46 -19.08
N TYR A 166 10.16 1.60 -20.03
CA TYR A 166 10.86 0.34 -20.23
C TYR A 166 12.28 0.52 -20.77
N ALA A 167 12.48 1.47 -21.69
CA ALA A 167 13.81 1.80 -22.19
C ALA A 167 14.71 2.33 -21.07
N ASP A 168 14.14 3.16 -20.19
CA ASP A 168 14.83 3.77 -19.08
C ASP A 168 15.13 2.77 -17.94
N GLN A 169 14.17 1.90 -17.61
CA GLN A 169 14.33 0.87 -16.58
C GLN A 169 15.54 -0.04 -16.85
N ALA A 170 15.94 -0.23 -18.12
CA ALA A 170 17.09 -1.05 -18.50
C ALA A 170 18.44 -0.32 -18.40
N ARG A 171 18.46 1.00 -18.18
CA ARG A 171 19.70 1.80 -18.14
C ARG A 171 20.42 1.72 -16.79
N THR A 172 21.71 2.05 -16.83
CA THR A 172 22.51 2.30 -15.61
C THR A 172 22.08 3.61 -14.98
N ASP A 173 22.11 4.68 -15.77
CA ASP A 173 21.60 6.00 -15.41
C ASP A 173 20.15 6.11 -15.88
N LYS A 174 19.23 6.03 -14.91
CA LYS A 174 17.78 6.14 -15.08
C LYS A 174 17.36 7.59 -14.83
#